data_AF-A0A965MQD0-F1
#
_entry.id   AF-A0A965MQD0-F1
#
_cell.length_a   1.000
_cell.length_b   1.000
_cell.length_c   1.000
_cell.angle_alpha   90.00
_cell.angle_beta   90.00
_cell.angle_gamma   90.00
#
_symmetry.space_group_name_H-M   'P 1'
#
loop_
_entity.id
_entity.type
_entity.pdbx_description
1 polymer ?
#
loop_
_entity_poly.entity_id
_entity_poly.type
_entity_poly.pdbx_seq_one_letter_code
_entity_poly.pdbx_strand_id
1 'polypeptide(L)'
;MRDTTYNGWTNYETWLVSLWMENEQCSQEYFREQAREIYDGHEPIPDTRLTREEVVRFRFADWLKEHYDENIPEIPGVYGDLLGAALSSVNWDEIAHHYIEAIKEEANA
;
A
#
# COMPACT_ATOMS: atom_id res chain seq x y z
N MET A 1 3.74 10.71 -24.26
CA MET A 1 3.79 10.58 -22.79
C MET A 1 5.20 10.17 -22.41
N ARG A 2 5.73 10.64 -21.27
CA ARG A 2 6.98 10.11 -20.72
C ARG A 2 6.67 8.77 -20.07
N ASP A 3 7.56 7.81 -20.25
CA ASP A 3 7.55 6.58 -19.47
C ASP A 3 7.96 6.93 -18.03
N THR A 4 7.10 6.61 -17.08
CA THR A 4 7.33 6.84 -15.65
C THR A 4 7.70 5.56 -14.92
N THR A 5 7.58 4.40 -15.58
CA THR A 5 7.79 3.09 -14.94
C THR A 5 9.18 2.99 -14.34
N TYR A 6 9.28 2.33 -13.19
CA TYR A 6 10.53 2.22 -12.46
C TYR A 6 10.64 0.86 -11.79
N ASN A 7 11.66 0.07 -12.16
CA ASN A 7 11.91 -1.26 -11.60
C ASN A 7 10.68 -2.19 -11.58
N GLY A 8 9.80 -2.10 -12.59
CA GLY A 8 8.58 -2.91 -12.68
C GLY A 8 7.35 -2.29 -12.01
N TRP A 9 7.49 -1.15 -11.33
CA TRP A 9 6.38 -0.40 -10.72
C TRP A 9 5.92 0.75 -11.63
N THR A 10 4.70 1.24 -11.42
CA THR A 10 4.11 2.31 -12.25
C THR A 10 4.92 3.63 -12.23
N ASN A 11 5.59 3.92 -11.12
CA ASN A 11 6.49 5.07 -10.96
C ASN A 11 7.54 4.89 -9.86
N TYR A 12 8.45 5.87 -9.75
CA TYR A 12 9.52 5.86 -8.77
C TYR A 12 9.00 5.95 -7.33
N GLU A 13 8.00 6.79 -7.06
CA GLU A 13 7.43 7.00 -5.73
C GLU A 13 6.82 5.70 -5.18
N THR A 14 6.11 4.95 -6.03
CA THR A 14 5.52 3.66 -5.68
C THR A 14 6.59 2.63 -5.36
N TRP A 15 7.62 2.50 -6.21
CA TRP A 15 8.76 1.60 -5.95
C TRP A 15 9.52 1.98 -4.67
N LEU A 16 9.71 3.28 -4.43
CA LEU A 16 10.48 3.73 -3.27
C LEU A 16 9.74 3.39 -1.98
N VAL A 17 8.43 3.63 -1.92
CA VAL A 17 7.62 3.26 -0.75
C VAL A 17 7.63 1.76 -0.54
N SER A 18 7.37 0.96 -1.59
CA SER A 18 7.38 -0.51 -1.46
C SER A 18 8.73 -1.04 -0.98
N LEU A 19 9.84 -0.47 -1.49
CA LEU A 19 11.18 -0.81 -1.05
C LEU A 19 11.35 -0.56 0.45
N TRP A 20 10.97 0.61 0.96
CA TRP A 20 11.13 0.93 2.39
C TRP A 20 10.24 0.09 3.30
N MET A 21 9.07 -0.34 2.82
CA MET A 21 8.21 -1.28 3.55
C MET A 21 8.85 -2.66 3.70
N GLU A 22 9.70 -3.07 2.76
CA GLU A 22 10.32 -4.40 2.71
C GLU A 22 11.78 -4.43 3.20
N ASN A 23 12.45 -3.29 3.29
CA ASN A 23 13.92 -3.22 3.47
C ASN A 23 14.38 -3.64 4.87
N GLU A 24 13.59 -3.35 5.91
CA GLU A 24 13.91 -3.70 7.30
C GLU A 24 12.94 -4.77 7.82
N GLN A 25 13.47 -5.76 8.54
CA GLN A 25 12.67 -6.88 9.05
C GLN A 25 11.47 -6.40 9.88
N CYS A 26 11.68 -5.45 10.79
CA CYS A 26 10.59 -4.91 11.62
C CYS A 26 9.49 -4.23 10.79
N SER A 27 9.87 -3.47 9.76
CA SER A 27 8.92 -2.82 8.85
C SER A 27 8.15 -3.86 8.04
N GLN A 28 8.86 -4.85 7.49
CA GLN A 28 8.26 -5.92 6.73
C GLN A 28 7.24 -6.70 7.56
N GLU A 29 7.62 -7.11 8.78
CA GLU A 29 6.75 -7.82 9.72
C GLU A 29 5.53 -6.96 10.06
N TYR A 30 5.71 -5.68 10.38
CA TYR A 30 4.62 -4.76 10.69
C TYR A 30 3.59 -4.65 9.56
N PHE A 31 4.02 -4.32 8.34
CA PHE A 31 3.09 -4.15 7.21
C PHE A 31 2.42 -5.46 6.82
N ARG A 32 3.13 -6.59 6.94
CA ARG A 32 2.57 -7.91 6.65
C ARG A 32 1.54 -8.34 7.69
N GLU A 33 1.79 -8.09 8.97
CA GLU A 33 0.82 -8.33 10.04
C GLU A 33 -0.45 -7.51 9.82
N GLN A 34 -0.32 -6.22 9.52
CA GLN A 34 -1.48 -5.35 9.24
C GLN A 34 -2.28 -5.81 8.01
N ALA A 35 -1.59 -6.18 6.92
CA ALA A 35 -2.24 -6.74 5.74
C ALA A 35 -2.99 -8.06 6.06
N ARG A 36 -2.40 -8.92 6.90
CA ARG A 36 -3.02 -10.18 7.35
C ARG A 36 -4.22 -9.95 8.26
N GLU A 37 -4.14 -9.02 9.21
CA GLU A 37 -5.26 -8.64 10.06
C GLU A 37 -6.46 -8.16 9.24
N ILE A 38 -6.24 -7.33 8.22
CA ILE A 38 -7.30 -6.86 7.32
C ILE A 38 -7.85 -8.01 6.46
N TYR A 39 -6.97 -8.91 5.98
CA TYR A 39 -7.37 -10.06 5.18
C TYR A 39 -8.24 -11.05 5.97
N ASP A 40 -7.82 -11.39 7.19
CA ASP A 40 -8.50 -12.36 8.06
C ASP A 40 -9.74 -11.77 8.74
N GLY A 41 -9.67 -10.51 9.14
CA GLY A 41 -10.77 -9.78 9.79
C GLY A 41 -11.87 -9.31 8.83
N HIS A 42 -11.72 -9.54 7.52
CA HIS A 42 -12.73 -9.17 6.54
C HIS A 42 -14.01 -10.01 6.68
N GLU A 43 -15.08 -9.37 7.15
CA GLU A 43 -16.44 -9.90 6.98
C GLU A 43 -16.97 -9.62 5.56
N PRO A 44 -17.61 -10.61 4.90
CA PRO A 44 -18.26 -10.40 3.61
C PRO A 44 -19.28 -9.26 3.69
N ILE A 45 -19.10 -8.24 2.86
CA ILE A 45 -20.09 -7.17 2.71
C ILE A 45 -21.23 -7.74 1.84
N PRO A 46 -22.46 -7.87 2.35
CA PRO A 46 -23.59 -8.29 1.52
C PRO A 46 -23.81 -7.28 0.40
N ASP A 47 -24.13 -7.76 -0.82
CA ASP A 47 -24.51 -6.93 -1.98
C ASP A 47 -23.37 -6.09 -2.62
N THR A 48 -22.12 -6.52 -2.48
CA THR A 48 -21.01 -5.99 -3.30
C THR A 48 -20.79 -6.82 -4.56
N ARG A 49 -20.44 -6.16 -5.68
CA ARG A 49 -19.96 -6.82 -6.91
C ARG A 49 -18.49 -7.25 -6.83
N LEU A 50 -17.79 -6.84 -5.78
CA LEU A 50 -16.37 -7.08 -5.59
C LEU A 50 -16.13 -8.45 -4.96
N THR A 51 -15.03 -9.09 -5.35
CA THR A 51 -14.50 -10.27 -4.69
C THR A 51 -13.92 -9.91 -3.32
N ARG A 52 -13.76 -10.91 -2.44
CA ARG A 52 -13.09 -10.73 -1.13
C ARG A 52 -11.71 -10.09 -1.30
N GLU A 53 -10.95 -10.56 -2.28
CA GLU A 53 -9.60 -10.07 -2.58
C GLU A 53 -9.61 -8.60 -2.95
N GLU A 54 -10.50 -8.17 -3.85
CA GLU A 54 -10.64 -6.77 -4.23
C GLU A 54 -11.02 -5.89 -3.03
N VAL A 55 -11.95 -6.34 -2.18
CA VAL A 55 -12.33 -5.57 -0.99
C VAL A 55 -11.17 -5.43 -0.01
N VAL A 56 -10.45 -6.52 0.26
CA VAL A 56 -9.28 -6.49 1.16
C VAL A 56 -8.17 -5.62 0.58
N ARG A 57 -7.90 -5.73 -0.73
CA ARG A 57 -6.91 -4.89 -1.43
C ARG A 57 -7.23 -3.41 -1.26
N PHE A 58 -8.47 -3.00 -1.53
CA PHE A 58 -8.86 -1.60 -1.38
C PHE A 58 -8.76 -1.12 0.06
N ARG A 59 -9.18 -1.93 1.04
CA ARG A 59 -9.04 -1.59 2.46
C ARG A 59 -7.59 -1.42 2.88
N PHE A 60 -6.70 -2.29 2.41
CA PHE A 60 -5.29 -2.19 2.73
C PHE A 60 -4.62 -1.01 2.02
N ALA A 61 -5.01 -0.70 0.78
CA ALA A 61 -4.55 0.49 0.06
C ALA A 61 -4.95 1.79 0.79
N ASP A 62 -6.21 1.88 1.22
CA ASP A 62 -6.70 3.01 2.02
C ASP A 62 -5.94 3.12 3.34
N TRP A 63 -5.77 1.99 4.06
CA TRP A 63 -5.02 1.95 5.31
C TRP A 63 -3.55 2.39 5.13
N LEU A 64 -2.87 1.96 4.06
CA LEU A 64 -1.50 2.38 3.76
C LEU A 64 -1.44 3.90 3.58
N LYS A 65 -2.35 4.45 2.78
CA LYS A 65 -2.41 5.88 2.55
C LYS A 65 -2.64 6.65 3.85
N GLU A 66 -3.62 6.23 4.65
CA GLU A 66 -3.91 6.84 5.95
C GLU A 66 -2.70 6.75 6.89
N HIS A 67 -2.03 5.61 6.96
CA HIS A 67 -0.82 5.42 7.76
C HIS A 67 0.26 6.44 7.39
N TYR A 68 0.54 6.64 6.10
CA TYR A 68 1.55 7.61 5.66
C TYR A 68 1.08 9.06 5.83
N ASP A 69 -0.20 9.36 5.60
CA ASP A 69 -0.77 10.69 5.80
C ASP A 69 -0.76 11.11 7.27
N GLU A 70 -0.98 10.17 8.20
CA GLU A 70 -0.94 10.43 9.66
C GLU A 70 0.49 10.55 10.21
N ASN A 71 1.45 9.85 9.60
CA ASN A 71 2.84 9.84 10.07
C ASN A 71 3.76 10.79 9.28
N ILE A 72 3.23 11.52 8.29
CA ILE A 72 4.01 12.52 7.56
C ILE A 72 4.50 13.62 8.53
N PRO A 73 5.79 13.98 8.52
CA PRO A 73 6.28 15.06 9.38
C PRO A 73 5.67 16.40 8.96
N GLU A 74 5.25 17.20 9.95
CA GLU A 74 4.81 18.57 9.71
C GLU A 74 6.02 19.45 9.30
N ILE A 75 6.15 19.68 8.00
CA ILE A 75 7.20 20.52 7.42
C ILE A 75 6.53 21.71 6.71
N PRO A 76 6.69 22.95 7.20
CA PRO A 76 6.06 24.10 6.56
C PRO A 76 6.74 24.49 5.24
N GLY A 77 5.93 25.02 4.31
CA GLY A 77 6.40 25.60 3.05
C GLY A 77 6.78 24.57 1.99
N VAL A 78 7.67 24.98 1.07
CA VAL A 78 7.94 24.24 -0.18
C VAL A 78 8.37 22.78 0.03
N TYR A 79 9.06 22.47 1.13
CA TYR A 79 9.50 21.10 1.40
C TYR A 79 8.34 20.17 1.75
N GLY A 80 7.37 20.66 2.54
CA GLY A 80 6.14 19.93 2.84
C GLY A 80 5.28 19.76 1.60
N ASP A 81 5.12 20.82 0.80
CA ASP A 81 4.35 20.77 -0.45
C ASP A 81 4.94 19.74 -1.45
N LEU A 82 6.28 19.70 -1.59
CA LEU A 82 6.96 18.73 -2.45
C LEU A 82 6.84 17.30 -1.93
N LEU A 83 6.99 17.10 -0.61
CA LEU A 83 6.83 15.78 0.00
C LEU A 83 5.40 15.25 -0.16
N GLY A 84 4.40 16.09 0.12
CA GLY A 84 2.99 15.76 -0.08
C GLY A 84 2.67 15.47 -1.55
N ALA A 85 3.24 16.24 -2.49
CA ALA A 85 3.09 15.96 -3.93
C ALA A 85 3.68 14.60 -4.33
N ALA A 86 4.85 14.22 -3.80
CA ALA A 86 5.45 12.92 -4.04
C ALA A 86 4.58 11.78 -3.48
N LEU A 87 4.12 11.88 -2.23
CA LEU A 87 3.23 10.88 -1.62
C LEU A 87 1.89 10.77 -2.35
N SER A 88 1.36 11.87 -2.89
CA SER A 88 0.14 11.85 -3.71
C SER A 88 0.30 11.09 -5.04
N SER A 89 1.54 10.87 -5.48
CA SER A 89 1.86 10.14 -6.71
C SER A 89 2.04 8.64 -6.48
N VAL A 90 2.06 8.18 -5.23
CA VAL A 90 2.19 6.76 -4.88
C VAL A 90 0.93 6.00 -5.28
N ASN A 91 1.11 4.88 -5.96
CA ASN A 91 0.03 3.96 -6.30
C ASN A 91 -0.20 2.95 -5.17
N TRP A 92 -0.97 3.35 -4.17
CA TRP A 92 -1.26 2.52 -2.99
C TRP A 92 -1.99 1.20 -3.33
N ASP A 93 -2.83 1.19 -4.37
CA ASP A 93 -3.54 -0.03 -4.81
C ASP A 93 -2.59 -1.08 -5.40
N GLU A 94 -1.55 -0.65 -6.12
CA GLU A 94 -0.52 -1.54 -6.67
C GLU A 94 0.33 -2.17 -5.56
N ILE A 95 0.73 -1.38 -4.56
CA ILE A 95 1.42 -1.91 -3.37
C ILE A 95 0.51 -2.89 -2.63
N ALA A 96 -0.75 -2.53 -2.39
CA ALA A 96 -1.69 -3.39 -1.70
C ALA A 96 -1.93 -4.70 -2.46
N HIS A 97 -2.05 -4.65 -3.80
CA HIS A 97 -2.20 -5.85 -4.63
C HIS A 97 -1.05 -6.83 -4.42
N HIS A 98 0.19 -6.34 -4.44
CA HIS A 98 1.38 -7.16 -4.25
C HIS A 98 1.37 -7.91 -2.90
N TYR A 99 0.99 -7.22 -1.82
CA TYR A 99 0.92 -7.82 -0.48
C TYR A 99 -0.24 -8.82 -0.34
N ILE A 100 -1.42 -8.48 -0.83
CA ILE A 100 -2.61 -9.33 -0.69
C ILE A 100 -2.47 -10.61 -1.54
N GLU A 101 -1.88 -10.52 -2.73
CA GLU A 101 -1.60 -11.73 -3.52
C GLU A 101 -0.61 -12.65 -2.80
N ALA A 102 0.47 -12.12 -2.21
CA ALA A 102 1.42 -12.93 -1.44
C ALA A 102 0.74 -13.64 -0.24
N ILE A 103 -0.11 -12.95 0.52
CA ILE A 103 -0.85 -13.53 1.65
C ILE A 103 -1.83 -14.62 1.18
N LYS A 104 -2.50 -14.40 0.06
CA LYS A 104 -3.44 -15.36 -0.54
C LYS A 104 -2.72 -16.61 -1.04
N GLU A 105 -1.56 -16.46 -1.66
CA GLU A 105 -0.72 -17.60 -2.08
C GLU A 105 -0.32 -18.45 -0.87
N GLU A 106 0.11 -17.82 0.22
CA GLU A 106 0.46 -18.51 1.47
C GLU A 106 -0.71 -19.21 2.14
N ALA A 107 -1.92 -18.64 2.07
CA ALA A 107 -3.12 -19.24 2.65
C ALA A 107 -3.63 -20.45 1.86
N ASN A 108 -3.24 -20.58 0.59
CA ASN A 108 -3.65 -21.66 -0.31
C ASN A 108 -2.59 -22.79 -0.42
N ALA A 109 -1.41 -22.62 0.18
CA ALA A 109 -0.32 -23.59 0.21
C ALA A 109 -0.47 -24.60 1.36
#